data_AF-A0A2K5S9M2-F1
#
_entry.id   AF-A0A2K5S9M2-F1
#
_cell.length_a   1.000
_cell.length_b   1.000
_cell.length_c   1.000
_cell.angle_alpha   90.00
_cell.angle_beta   90.00
_cell.angle_gamma   90.00
#
_symmetry.space_group_name_H-M   'P 1'
#
loop_
_entity.id
_entity.type
_entity.pdbx_description
1 polymer ?
#
loop_
_entity_poly.entity_id
_entity_poly.type
_entity_poly.pdbx_seq_one_letter_code
_entity_poly.pdbx_strand_id
1 'polypeptide(L)'
;MAEEQGRKRDPVPKPSVLFLHPDLGVGGAERLVLDAALALQARGCSVKIWTAHYDPGHCFAESRELPVRCAGDWLPRGLGWGGRGAAVCSYVRMVFLALYVLFLADEEFDVVVCDQAICIPLYLCSEPGHTVLSSVLC
;
A
#
# COMPACT_ATOMS: atom_id res chain seq x y z
N MET A 1 8.96 46.45 24.72
CA MET A 1 8.13 45.78 23.69
C MET A 1 8.98 44.64 23.17
N ALA A 2 8.81 43.45 23.72
CA ALA A 2 9.59 42.28 23.32
C ALA A 2 9.08 41.79 21.96
N GLU A 3 9.98 41.66 20.99
CA GLU A 3 9.69 41.06 19.69
C GLU A 3 9.57 39.54 19.88
N GLU A 4 8.34 39.04 19.78
CA GLU A 4 8.05 37.61 19.77
C GLU A 4 8.45 37.07 18.38
N GLN A 5 9.74 36.73 18.23
CA GLN A 5 10.24 36.07 17.03
C GLN A 5 9.61 34.68 16.94
N GLY A 6 8.57 34.57 16.11
CA GLY A 6 7.89 33.33 15.79
C GLY A 6 8.89 32.28 15.31
N ARG A 7 9.11 31.27 16.14
CA ARG A 7 9.92 30.09 15.83
C ARG A 7 9.33 29.40 14.60
N LYS A 8 9.91 29.68 13.42
CA LYS A 8 9.70 28.93 12.18
C LYS A 8 10.13 27.49 12.49
N ARG A 9 9.19 26.62 12.85
CA ARG A 9 9.47 25.19 13.01
C ARG A 9 9.90 24.70 11.64
N ASP A 10 11.11 24.17 11.55
CA ASP A 10 11.52 23.40 10.36
C ASP A 10 10.40 22.39 10.05
N PRO A 11 10.04 22.18 8.77
CA PRO A 11 9.00 21.23 8.44
C PRO A 11 9.43 19.87 8.99
N VAL A 12 8.69 19.39 10.00
CA VAL A 12 8.89 18.03 10.51
C VAL A 12 8.75 17.09 9.31
N PRO A 13 9.71 16.18 9.07
CA PRO A 13 9.63 15.23 7.98
C PRO A 13 8.27 14.54 8.01
N LYS A 14 7.53 14.66 6.92
CA LYS A 14 6.19 14.08 6.78
C LYS A 14 6.35 12.57 6.59
N PRO A 15 5.90 11.73 7.54
CA PRO A 15 6.07 10.28 7.43
C PRO A 15 5.41 9.77 6.16
N SER A 16 6.12 8.92 5.44
CA SER A 16 5.69 8.30 4.20
C SER A 16 5.24 6.87 4.45
N VAL A 17 4.02 6.55 4.03
CA VAL A 17 3.36 5.26 4.26
C VAL A 17 2.95 4.64 2.93
N LEU A 18 3.45 3.44 2.67
CA LEU A 18 3.12 2.66 1.49
C LEU A 18 2.17 1.53 1.87
N PHE A 19 1.03 1.43 1.18
CA PHE A 19 0.13 0.28 1.28
C PHE A 19 0.35 -0.67 0.10
N LEU A 20 0.37 -1.97 0.38
CA LEU A 20 0.40 -3.04 -0.61
C LEU A 20 -0.86 -3.89 -0.49
N HIS A 21 -1.60 -4.02 -1.58
CA HIS A 21 -2.81 -4.85 -1.63
C HIS A 21 -2.86 -5.65 -2.95
N PRO A 22 -3.15 -6.95 -2.92
CA PRO A 22 -3.07 -7.80 -4.13
C PRO A 22 -4.14 -7.49 -5.19
N ASP A 23 -5.25 -6.86 -4.82
CA ASP A 23 -6.35 -6.50 -5.73
C ASP A 23 -7.23 -5.40 -5.13
N LEU A 24 -7.22 -4.17 -5.65
CA LEU A 24 -8.17 -3.15 -5.23
C LEU A 24 -9.46 -3.31 -6.04
N GLY A 25 -10.49 -3.85 -5.40
CA GLY A 25 -11.84 -3.96 -5.91
C GLY A 25 -12.88 -3.51 -4.87
N VAL A 26 -13.98 -4.26 -4.77
CA VAL A 26 -15.02 -4.04 -3.75
C VAL A 26 -15.06 -5.21 -2.79
N GLY A 27 -14.58 -4.98 -1.57
CA GLY A 27 -14.60 -5.94 -0.48
C GLY A 27 -14.24 -5.30 0.86
N GLY A 28 -14.24 -6.12 1.92
CA GLY A 28 -14.03 -5.64 3.29
C GLY A 28 -12.58 -5.24 3.59
N ALA A 29 -11.61 -6.02 3.09
CA ALA A 29 -10.18 -5.74 3.29
C ALA A 29 -9.77 -4.48 2.50
N GLU A 30 -10.24 -4.39 1.26
CA GLU A 30 -10.07 -3.25 0.36
C GLU A 30 -10.60 -1.97 1.02
N ARG A 31 -11.80 -2.04 1.63
CA ARG A 31 -12.39 -0.91 2.33
C ARG A 31 -11.53 -0.45 3.50
N LEU A 32 -11.03 -1.39 4.30
CA LEU A 32 -10.19 -1.07 5.44
C LEU A 32 -8.87 -0.44 5.01
N VAL A 33 -8.22 -0.96 3.96
CA VAL A 33 -7.00 -0.35 3.40
C VAL A 33 -7.25 1.08 2.93
N LEU A 34 -8.36 1.33 2.22
CA LEU A 34 -8.71 2.69 1.76
C LEU A 34 -9.01 3.64 2.93
N ASP A 35 -9.80 3.20 3.91
CA ASP A 35 -10.13 4.01 5.08
C ASP A 35 -8.88 4.33 5.91
N ALA A 36 -7.95 3.37 6.07
CA ALA A 36 -6.67 3.58 6.74
C ALA A 36 -5.77 4.56 5.98
N ALA A 37 -5.68 4.41 4.66
CA ALA A 37 -4.91 5.29 3.80
C ALA A 37 -5.43 6.74 3.84
N LEU A 38 -6.75 6.93 3.74
CA LEU A 38 -7.39 8.25 3.87
C LEU A 38 -7.17 8.84 5.26
N ALA A 39 -7.31 8.06 6.33
CA ALA A 39 -7.09 8.53 7.69
C ALA A 39 -5.65 9.02 7.91
N LEU A 40 -4.66 8.32 7.36
CA LEU A 40 -3.26 8.74 7.41
C LEU A 40 -3.01 9.98 6.55
N GLN A 41 -3.58 10.05 5.35
CA GLN A 41 -3.50 11.23 4.49
C GLN A 41 -4.07 12.47 5.20
N ALA A 42 -5.23 12.35 5.84
CA ALA A 42 -5.89 13.41 6.61
C ALA A 42 -5.08 13.86 7.85
N ARG A 43 -4.30 12.95 8.44
CA ARG A 43 -3.34 13.28 9.52
C ARG A 43 -2.06 13.93 9.01
N GLY A 44 -1.95 14.12 7.71
CA GLY A 44 -0.81 14.76 7.08
C GLY A 44 0.35 13.81 6.79
N CYS A 45 0.15 12.49 6.70
CA CYS A 45 1.14 11.53 6.19
C CYS A 45 1.15 11.50 4.65
N SER A 46 2.29 11.14 4.06
CA SER A 46 2.43 10.97 2.60
C SER A 46 2.06 9.53 2.28
N VAL A 47 0.90 9.29 1.67
CA VAL A 47 0.38 7.94 1.48
C VAL A 47 0.45 7.56 0.02
N LYS A 48 0.91 6.34 -0.28
CA LYS A 48 0.83 5.71 -1.61
C LYS A 48 0.23 4.31 -1.48
N ILE A 49 -0.48 3.88 -2.52
CA ILE A 49 -0.99 2.51 -2.59
C ILE A 49 -0.45 1.86 -3.85
N TRP A 50 0.19 0.72 -3.70
CA TRP A 50 0.53 -0.17 -4.79
C TRP A 50 -0.39 -1.39 -4.77
N THR A 51 -0.92 -1.75 -5.92
CA THR A 51 -1.77 -2.92 -6.09
C THR A 51 -1.45 -3.68 -7.36
N ALA A 52 -1.85 -4.96 -7.42
CA ALA A 52 -1.70 -5.75 -8.64
C ALA A 52 -2.90 -5.67 -9.58
N HIS A 53 -4.04 -5.07 -9.16
CA HIS A 53 -5.19 -4.81 -10.03
C HIS A 53 -5.92 -3.58 -9.52
N TYR A 54 -6.29 -2.69 -10.43
CA TYR A 54 -7.04 -1.49 -10.12
C TYR A 54 -7.94 -1.13 -11.30
N ASP A 55 -9.25 -1.17 -11.07
CA ASP A 55 -10.25 -0.67 -12.00
C ASP A 55 -11.06 0.45 -11.32
N PRO A 56 -10.86 1.73 -11.69
CA PRO A 56 -11.62 2.84 -11.14
C PRO A 56 -13.14 2.71 -11.33
N GLY A 57 -13.63 1.91 -12.30
CA GLY A 57 -15.04 1.63 -12.52
C GLY A 57 -15.62 0.57 -11.57
N HIS A 58 -14.76 -0.22 -10.93
CA HIS A 58 -15.11 -1.31 -10.01
C HIS A 58 -14.39 -1.21 -8.66
N CYS A 59 -14.06 0.01 -8.24
CA CYS A 59 -13.49 0.32 -6.93
C CYS A 59 -14.38 1.31 -6.18
N PHE A 60 -14.18 1.40 -4.87
CA PHE A 60 -14.72 2.49 -4.07
C PHE A 60 -14.29 3.85 -4.63
N ALA A 61 -15.21 4.83 -4.65
CA ALA A 61 -14.95 6.13 -5.26
C ALA A 61 -13.80 6.88 -4.57
N GLU A 62 -13.65 6.65 -3.28
CA GLU A 62 -12.60 7.12 -2.39
C GLU A 62 -11.19 6.75 -2.86
N SER A 63 -11.04 5.64 -3.60
CA SER A 63 -9.74 5.25 -4.18
C SER A 63 -9.17 6.31 -5.13
N ARG A 64 -10.02 7.17 -5.71
CA ARG A 64 -9.60 8.26 -6.62
C ARG A 64 -8.98 9.45 -5.88
N GLU A 65 -9.16 9.53 -4.56
CA GLU A 65 -8.56 10.56 -3.71
C GLU A 65 -7.14 10.17 -3.25
N LEU A 66 -6.73 8.93 -3.55
CA LEU A 66 -5.46 8.34 -3.15
C LEU A 66 -4.58 8.11 -4.39
N PRO A 67 -3.25 8.26 -4.26
CA PRO A 67 -2.33 7.94 -5.34
C PRO A 67 -2.15 6.42 -5.43
N VAL A 68 -3.03 5.78 -6.19
CA VAL A 68 -3.00 4.34 -6.48
C VAL A 68 -2.13 4.06 -7.71
N ARG A 69 -1.20 3.12 -7.57
CA ARG A 69 -0.35 2.60 -8.64
C ARG A 69 -0.61 1.11 -8.83
N CYS A 70 -0.59 0.66 -10.08
CA CYS A 70 -0.89 -0.72 -10.42
C CYS A 70 0.27 -1.37 -11.18
N ALA A 71 0.70 -2.55 -10.75
CA ALA A 71 1.68 -3.38 -11.46
C ALA A 71 1.28 -4.86 -11.38
N GLY A 72 1.28 -5.56 -12.51
CA GLY A 72 0.90 -6.97 -12.55
C GLY A 72 -0.58 -7.20 -12.84
N ASP A 73 -1.25 -6.23 -13.47
CA ASP A 73 -2.67 -6.33 -13.85
C ASP A 73 -2.97 -7.54 -14.76
N TRP A 74 -1.97 -7.96 -15.54
CA TRP A 74 -2.00 -9.15 -16.39
C TRP A 74 -2.00 -10.48 -15.62
N LEU A 75 -1.74 -10.48 -14.30
CA LEU A 75 -1.72 -11.70 -13.50
C LEU A 75 -3.15 -12.22 -13.27
N PRO A 76 -3.40 -13.52 -13.44
CA PRO A 76 -4.74 -14.08 -13.29
C PRO A 76 -5.25 -13.93 -11.85
N ARG A 77 -6.54 -13.61 -11.71
CA ARG A 77 -7.26 -13.58 -10.42
C ARG A 77 -7.75 -14.96 -9.95
N GLY A 78 -7.66 -15.97 -10.82
CA GLY A 78 -7.99 -17.36 -10.52
C GLY A 78 -7.73 -18.27 -11.73
N LEU A 79 -7.73 -19.59 -11.53
CA LEU A 79 -7.37 -20.57 -12.57
C LEU A 79 -8.52 -20.92 -13.54
N GLY A 80 -9.51 -20.04 -13.72
CA GLY A 80 -10.58 -20.21 -14.72
C GLY A 80 -11.63 -21.32 -14.44
N TRP A 81 -11.37 -22.29 -13.56
CA TRP A 81 -12.28 -23.38 -13.19
C TRP A 81 -13.30 -22.99 -12.10
N GLY A 82 -14.02 -21.87 -12.31
CA GLY A 82 -15.04 -21.37 -11.39
C GLY A 82 -14.47 -20.72 -10.11
N GLY A 83 -13.39 -19.94 -10.23
CA GLY A 83 -12.78 -19.21 -9.10
C GLY A 83 -11.86 -20.04 -8.20
N ARG A 84 -11.65 -21.32 -8.51
CA ARG A 84 -10.68 -22.16 -7.79
C ARG A 84 -9.27 -21.61 -7.93
N GLY A 85 -8.53 -21.62 -6.82
CA GLY A 85 -7.16 -21.12 -6.75
C GLY A 85 -7.01 -19.59 -6.67
N ALA A 86 -8.11 -18.85 -6.46
CA ALA A 86 -8.05 -17.40 -6.25
C ALA A 86 -7.10 -17.00 -5.10
N ALA A 87 -7.08 -17.77 -4.00
CA ALA A 87 -6.15 -17.55 -2.89
C ALA A 87 -4.68 -17.68 -3.32
N VAL A 88 -4.34 -18.70 -4.12
CA VAL A 88 -2.99 -18.89 -4.64
C VAL A 88 -2.61 -17.75 -5.59
N CYS A 89 -3.51 -17.39 -6.50
CA CYS A 89 -3.34 -16.22 -7.37
C CYS A 89 -3.11 -14.93 -6.57
N SER A 90 -3.85 -14.72 -5.48
CA SER A 90 -3.66 -13.56 -4.59
C SER A 90 -2.27 -13.55 -3.97
N TYR A 91 -1.78 -14.69 -3.47
CA TYR A 91 -0.42 -14.77 -2.92
C TYR A 91 0.65 -14.51 -3.98
N VAL A 92 0.51 -15.09 -5.17
CA VAL A 92 1.44 -14.85 -6.29
C VAL A 92 1.45 -13.37 -6.68
N ARG A 93 0.28 -12.74 -6.75
CA ARG A 93 0.13 -11.30 -7.04
C ARG A 93 0.77 -10.44 -5.96
N MET A 94 0.61 -10.80 -4.69
CA MET A 94 1.25 -10.10 -3.58
C MET A 94 2.78 -10.22 -3.61
N VAL A 95 3.31 -11.42 -3.86
CA VAL A 95 4.76 -11.66 -3.98
C VAL A 95 5.32 -10.91 -5.18
N PHE A 96 4.65 -10.96 -6.34
CA PHE A 96 5.05 -10.20 -7.53
C PHE A 96 5.08 -8.71 -7.24
N LEU A 97 4.03 -8.16 -6.64
CA LEU A 97 3.92 -6.74 -6.32
C LEU A 97 5.02 -6.31 -5.34
N ALA A 98 5.28 -7.11 -4.30
CA ALA A 98 6.34 -6.84 -3.35
C ALA A 98 7.73 -6.79 -4.02
N LEU A 99 8.04 -7.79 -4.86
CA LEU A 99 9.28 -7.83 -5.63
C LEU A 99 9.37 -6.65 -6.62
N TYR A 100 8.27 -6.32 -7.30
CA TYR A 100 8.22 -5.19 -8.22
C TYR A 100 8.53 -3.89 -7.51
N VAL A 101 7.92 -3.67 -6.33
CA VAL A 101 8.17 -2.45 -5.55
C VAL A 101 9.60 -2.40 -5.03
N LEU A 102 10.11 -3.51 -4.50
CA LEU A 102 11.49 -3.60 -3.97
C LEU A 102 12.56 -3.35 -5.03
N PHE A 103 12.38 -3.88 -6.24
CA PHE A 103 13.44 -3.89 -7.24
C PHE A 103 13.24 -2.89 -8.39
N LEU A 104 12.01 -2.44 -8.66
CA LEU A 104 11.69 -1.66 -9.86
C LEU A 104 10.95 -0.35 -9.61
N ALA A 105 10.20 -0.21 -8.52
CA ALA A 105 9.32 0.95 -8.37
C ALA A 105 10.03 2.23 -7.91
N ASP A 106 11.30 2.15 -7.46
CA ASP A 106 12.08 3.30 -6.94
C ASP A 106 11.28 4.14 -5.94
N GLU A 107 10.61 3.46 -5.00
CA GLU A 107 9.71 4.08 -4.03
C GLU A 107 10.40 4.24 -2.68
N GLU A 108 10.55 5.48 -2.21
CA GLU A 108 10.98 5.79 -0.86
C GLU A 108 9.76 5.86 0.08
N PHE A 109 9.78 5.08 1.17
CA PHE A 109 8.74 5.07 2.20
C PHE A 109 9.33 4.77 3.58
N ASP A 110 8.78 5.35 4.65
CA ASP A 110 9.23 5.08 6.03
C ASP A 110 8.58 3.82 6.61
N VAL A 111 7.31 3.63 6.25
CA VAL A 111 6.46 2.52 6.72
C VAL A 111 5.79 1.85 5.54
N VAL A 112 5.85 0.52 5.49
CA VAL A 112 5.03 -0.27 4.56
C VAL A 112 3.98 -1.06 5.33
N VAL A 113 2.76 -1.02 4.82
CA VAL A 113 1.59 -1.76 5.30
C VAL A 113 1.24 -2.81 4.25
N CYS A 114 1.38 -4.08 4.63
CA CYS A 114 1.08 -5.22 3.78
C CYS A 114 -0.26 -5.82 4.18
N ASP A 115 -1.17 -6.01 3.22
CA ASP A 115 -2.45 -6.71 3.45
C ASP A 115 -2.24 -8.17 3.88
N GLN A 116 -1.25 -8.85 3.30
CA GLN A 116 -0.95 -10.26 3.57
C GLN A 116 0.43 -10.43 4.19
N ALA A 117 0.53 -11.29 5.21
CA ALA A 117 1.78 -11.48 5.96
C ALA A 117 2.93 -12.10 5.14
N ILE A 118 2.63 -12.72 3.99
CA ILE A 118 3.60 -13.47 3.18
C ILE A 118 4.73 -12.60 2.61
N CYS A 119 4.51 -11.31 2.43
CA CYS A 119 5.52 -10.40 1.89
C CYS A 119 6.39 -9.72 2.97
N ILE A 120 6.06 -9.87 4.24
CA ILE A 120 6.84 -9.27 5.35
C ILE A 120 8.31 -9.74 5.36
N PRO A 121 8.61 -11.05 5.22
CA PRO A 121 10.00 -11.51 5.19
C PRO A 121 10.80 -10.94 4.02
N LEU A 122 10.17 -10.70 2.86
CA LEU A 122 10.83 -10.13 1.69
C LEU A 122 11.34 -8.71 1.96
N TYR A 123 10.54 -7.88 2.64
CA TYR A 123 10.93 -6.52 3.01
C TYR A 123 11.94 -6.48 4.17
N LEU A 124 11.81 -7.38 5.16
CA LEU A 124 12.78 -7.51 6.26
C LEU A 124 14.18 -7.94 5.78
N CYS A 125 14.25 -8.75 4.73
CA CYS A 125 15.53 -9.19 4.17
C CYS A 125 16.21 -8.14 3.28
N SER A 126 15.47 -7.15 2.76
CA SER A 126 16.01 -6.26 1.73
C SER A 126 16.73 -5.03 2.30
N GLU A 127 16.36 -4.50 3.48
CA GLU A 127 16.95 -3.25 4.00
C GLU A 127 16.91 -3.15 5.54
N PRO A 128 18.02 -2.79 6.22
CA PRO A 128 18.05 -2.56 7.68
C PRO A 128 17.51 -1.18 8.15
N GLY A 129 16.86 -0.39 7.27
CA GLY A 129 16.42 0.99 7.57
C GLY A 129 14.90 1.23 7.59
N HIS A 130 14.08 0.34 7.03
CA HIS A 130 12.63 0.56 6.90
C HIS A 130 11.85 -0.10 8.04
N THR A 131 10.94 0.64 8.66
CA THR A 131 10.06 0.07 9.69
C THR A 131 8.90 -0.65 9.00
N VAL A 132 9.00 -1.97 8.86
CA VAL A 132 7.93 -2.80 8.30
C VAL A 132 6.83 -2.97 9.34
N LEU A 133 5.71 -2.27 9.17
CA LEU A 133 4.54 -2.44 10.02
C LEU A 133 3.61 -3.46 9.36
N SER A 134 3.69 -4.70 9.81
CA SER A 134 2.66 -5.69 9.49
C SER A 134 1.34 -5.23 10.08
N SER A 135 0.42 -4.76 9.24
CA SER A 135 -0.99 -4.84 9.59
C SER A 135 -1.36 -6.29 9.33
N VAL A 136 -1.56 -7.07 10.38
CA VAL A 136 -2.26 -8.34 10.27
C VAL A 136 -3.70 -7.96 9.95
N LEU A 137 -3.96 -7.71 8.67
CA LEU A 137 -5.27 -7.45 8.12
C LEU A 137 -5.80 -8.72 7.46
N CYS A 138 -5.69 -9.83 8.20
CA CYS A 138 -6.34 -11.11 7.94
C CYS A 138 -6.74 -11.71 9.28
#